data_AF-A0A061A9C9-F1
#
_entry.id   AF-A0A061A9C9-F1
#
_cell.length_a   1.000
_cell.length_b   1.000
_cell.length_c   1.000
_cell.angle_alpha   90.00
_cell.angle_beta   90.00
_cell.angle_gamma   90.00
#
_symmetry.space_group_name_H-M   'P 1'
#
loop_
_entity.id
_entity.type
_entity.pdbx_description
1 polymer ?
#
loop_
_entity_poly.entity_id
_entity_poly.type
_entity_poly.pdbx_seq_one_letter_code
_entity_poly.pdbx_strand_id
1 'polypeptide(L)'
;MALADLAQTTVEQGDYEQAAALAVQIAECCQPDGLAEIALRHEEAGLTVEASDLAHHAAAMGAPSCLSHLAMMREDAALFDQAEHYARAAAEYGLTETLADLAMRREAAGDRDRAQDLWEAAAVYGHHEALASIARFQYEANDIDGAAHTAREALDRGDAARHRLHRIEPLWVRLWPHGIEPDGTPTSSIQDHRSWWGH
;
A
#
# COMPACT_ATOMS: atom_id res chain seq x y z
N MET A 1 15.19 30.63 -19.63
CA MET A 1 15.49 29.36 -18.94
C MET A 1 14.59 29.32 -17.73
N ALA A 2 13.69 28.34 -17.63
CA ALA A 2 12.87 28.21 -16.43
C ALA A 2 13.76 27.76 -15.26
N LEU A 3 13.37 28.05 -14.01
CA LEU A 3 14.12 27.59 -12.84
C LEU A 3 14.26 26.06 -12.80
N ALA A 4 13.23 25.34 -13.28
CA ALA A 4 13.28 23.89 -13.46
C ALA A 4 14.36 23.44 -14.46
N ASP A 5 14.45 24.09 -15.62
CA ASP A 5 15.50 23.80 -16.60
C ASP A 5 16.90 24.04 -15.99
N LEU A 6 17.05 25.11 -15.20
CA LEU A 6 18.32 25.41 -14.54
C LEU A 6 18.66 24.33 -13.49
N ALA A 7 17.71 23.95 -12.63
CA ALA A 7 17.90 22.90 -11.64
C ALA A 7 18.29 21.56 -12.30
N GLN A 8 17.68 21.24 -13.44
CA GLN A 8 18.02 20.04 -14.20
C GLN A 8 19.43 20.11 -14.77
N THR A 9 19.83 21.27 -15.33
CA THR A 9 21.21 21.42 -15.83
C THR A 9 22.26 21.36 -14.71
N THR A 10 21.95 21.81 -13.49
CA THR A 10 22.88 21.71 -12.35
C THR A 10 23.03 20.27 -11.88
N VAL A 11 21.95 19.47 -11.89
CA VAL A 11 22.03 18.01 -11.67
C VAL A 11 22.93 17.35 -12.70
N GLU A 12 22.76 17.67 -13.99
CA GLU A 12 23.59 17.12 -15.07
C GLU A 12 25.07 17.51 -14.95
N GLN A 13 25.36 18.66 -14.34
CA GLN A 13 26.70 19.14 -14.04
C GLN A 13 27.28 18.57 -12.72
N GLY A 14 26.47 17.83 -11.95
CA GLY A 14 26.84 17.28 -10.65
C GLY A 14 26.83 18.29 -9.50
N ASP A 15 26.27 19.50 -9.70
CA ASP A 15 26.09 20.50 -8.64
C ASP A 15 24.75 20.27 -7.92
N TYR A 16 24.73 19.21 -7.10
CA TYR A 16 23.54 18.76 -6.37
C TYR A 16 23.12 19.72 -5.24
N GLU A 17 24.05 20.46 -4.66
CA GLU A 17 23.73 21.47 -3.65
C GLU A 17 22.94 22.62 -4.28
N GLN A 18 23.41 23.13 -5.42
CA GLN A 18 22.69 24.17 -6.16
C GLN A 18 21.36 23.65 -6.72
N ALA A 19 21.33 22.40 -7.21
CA ALA A 19 20.09 21.76 -7.66
C ALA A 19 19.04 21.70 -6.56
N ALA A 20 19.41 21.27 -5.34
CA ALA A 20 18.51 21.20 -4.20
C ALA A 20 17.98 22.58 -3.79
N ALA A 21 18.86 23.60 -3.75
CA ALA A 21 18.45 24.96 -3.44
C ALA A 21 17.44 25.52 -4.46
N LEU A 22 17.66 25.25 -5.75
CA LEU A 22 16.73 25.63 -6.82
C LEU A 22 15.42 24.84 -6.74
N ALA A 23 15.48 23.55 -6.41
CA ALA A 23 14.30 22.70 -6.25
C ALA A 23 13.35 23.19 -5.16
N VAL A 24 13.88 23.64 -4.02
CA VAL A 24 13.07 24.26 -2.95
C VAL A 24 12.38 25.53 -3.46
N GLN A 25 13.09 26.39 -4.20
CA GLN A 25 12.49 27.59 -4.80
C GLN A 25 11.39 27.27 -5.82
N ILE A 26 11.54 26.19 -6.59
CA ILE A 26 10.51 25.71 -7.52
C ILE A 26 9.25 25.26 -6.76
N ALA A 27 9.42 24.52 -5.64
CA ALA A 27 8.30 24.09 -4.80
C ALA A 27 7.56 25.28 -4.19
N GLU A 28 8.28 26.31 -3.71
CA GLU A 28 7.69 27.55 -3.20
C GLU A 28 6.87 28.31 -4.27
N CYS A 29 7.16 28.09 -5.56
CA CYS A 29 6.39 28.63 -6.68
C CYS A 29 5.18 27.76 -7.08
N CYS A 30 4.68 26.92 -6.17
CA CYS A 30 3.55 25.99 -6.37
C CYS A 30 3.81 24.92 -7.45
N GLN A 31 5.06 24.47 -7.62
CA GLN A 31 5.42 23.36 -8.51
C GLN A 31 6.12 22.23 -7.74
N PRO A 32 5.41 21.51 -6.86
CA PRO A 32 6.01 20.48 -6.02
C PRO A 32 6.56 19.29 -6.83
N ASP A 33 6.07 19.07 -8.06
CA ASP A 33 6.56 18.02 -8.96
C ASP A 33 8.03 18.21 -9.36
N GLY A 34 8.50 19.47 -9.48
CA GLY A 34 9.91 19.73 -9.80
C GLY A 34 10.83 19.34 -8.64
N LEU A 35 10.40 19.55 -7.40
CA LEU A 35 11.13 19.11 -6.21
C LEU A 35 11.14 17.58 -6.11
N ALA A 36 10.01 16.94 -6.41
CA ALA A 36 9.92 15.48 -6.48
C ALA A 36 10.87 14.89 -7.54
N GLU A 37 10.99 15.51 -8.72
CA GLU A 37 11.92 15.07 -9.76
C GLU A 37 13.38 15.18 -9.29
N ILE A 38 13.78 16.32 -8.71
CA ILE A 38 15.15 16.51 -8.21
C ILE A 38 15.46 15.52 -7.07
N ALA A 39 14.51 15.22 -6.20
CA ALA A 39 14.68 14.19 -5.16
C ALA A 39 15.04 12.82 -5.76
N LEU A 40 14.35 12.40 -6.82
CA LEU A 40 14.64 11.13 -7.50
C LEU A 40 16.00 11.15 -8.21
N ARG A 41 16.43 12.29 -8.76
CA ARG A 41 17.77 12.44 -9.32
C ARG A 41 18.87 12.32 -8.28
N HIS A 42 18.66 12.85 -7.08
CA HIS A 42 19.59 12.68 -5.97
C HIS A 42 19.68 11.20 -5.56
N GLU A 43 18.56 10.49 -5.54
CA GLU A 43 18.54 9.06 -5.25
C GLU A 43 19.33 8.26 -6.32
N GLU A 44 19.10 8.54 -7.60
CA GLU A 44 19.86 7.94 -8.72
C GLU A 44 21.37 8.20 -8.62
N ALA A 45 21.76 9.34 -8.04
CA ALA A 45 23.16 9.72 -7.81
C ALA A 45 23.76 9.12 -6.51
N GLY A 46 22.97 8.42 -5.70
CA GLY A 46 23.39 7.84 -4.42
C GLY A 46 23.40 8.83 -3.25
N LEU A 47 22.82 10.03 -3.42
CA LEU A 47 22.65 11.05 -2.38
C LEU A 47 21.38 10.77 -1.56
N THR A 48 21.38 9.62 -0.88
CA THR A 48 20.17 9.03 -0.29
C THR A 48 19.54 9.87 0.82
N VAL A 49 20.35 10.62 1.58
CA VAL A 49 19.85 11.47 2.68
C VAL A 49 19.15 12.69 2.11
N GLU A 50 19.82 13.39 1.18
CA GLU A 50 19.29 14.56 0.50
C GLU A 50 18.03 14.21 -0.31
N ALA A 51 18.05 13.08 -1.02
CA ALA A 51 16.87 12.57 -1.73
C ALA A 51 15.67 12.37 -0.80
N SER A 52 15.90 11.79 0.37
CA SER A 52 14.87 11.57 1.39
C SER A 52 14.26 12.88 1.87
N ASP A 53 15.11 13.85 2.24
CA ASP A 53 14.65 15.16 2.74
C ASP A 53 13.84 15.91 1.68
N LEU A 54 14.32 15.92 0.44
CA LEU A 54 13.63 16.56 -0.69
C LEU A 54 12.29 15.86 -0.99
N ALA A 55 12.23 14.53 -0.95
CA ALA A 55 11.01 13.77 -1.19
C ALA A 55 9.93 14.03 -0.13
N HIS A 56 10.29 14.04 1.16
CA HIS A 56 9.36 14.40 2.22
C HIS A 56 8.87 15.84 2.10
N HIS A 57 9.74 16.76 1.69
CA HIS A 57 9.35 18.14 1.43
C HIS A 57 8.39 18.25 0.24
N ALA A 58 8.66 17.56 -0.87
CA ALA A 58 7.75 17.50 -2.02
C ALA A 58 6.39 16.92 -1.64
N ALA A 59 6.37 15.86 -0.83
CA ALA A 59 5.14 15.25 -0.32
C ALA A 59 4.33 16.23 0.52
N ALA A 60 4.96 16.94 1.46
CA ALA A 60 4.33 17.97 2.27
C ALA A 60 3.75 19.13 1.44
N MET A 61 4.31 19.38 0.25
CA MET A 61 3.84 20.38 -0.70
C MET A 61 2.83 19.84 -1.72
N GLY A 62 2.39 18.58 -1.59
CA GLY A 62 1.34 17.98 -2.42
C GLY A 62 1.82 17.08 -3.56
N ALA A 63 3.11 16.71 -3.61
CA ALA A 63 3.66 15.73 -4.56
C ALA A 63 4.19 14.46 -3.87
N PRO A 64 3.33 13.65 -3.21
CA PRO A 64 3.74 12.47 -2.43
C PRO A 64 4.17 11.26 -3.27
N SER A 65 3.97 11.29 -4.59
CA SER A 65 4.33 10.19 -5.50
C SER A 65 5.82 9.85 -5.46
N CYS A 66 6.70 10.81 -5.18
CA CYS A 66 8.13 10.56 -5.01
C CYS A 66 8.44 9.59 -3.86
N LEU A 67 7.71 9.65 -2.74
CA LEU A 67 7.85 8.69 -1.64
C LEU A 67 7.53 7.26 -2.10
N SER A 68 6.51 7.11 -2.95
CA SER A 68 6.18 5.80 -3.53
C SER A 68 7.28 5.28 -4.46
N HIS A 69 7.87 6.15 -5.27
CA HIS A 69 9.02 5.78 -6.10
C HIS A 69 10.24 5.39 -5.26
N LEU A 70 10.58 6.15 -4.21
CA LEU A 70 11.66 5.78 -3.29
C LEU A 70 11.40 4.42 -2.64
N ALA A 71 10.15 4.16 -2.20
CA ALA A 71 9.78 2.85 -1.66
C ALA A 71 10.09 1.71 -2.63
N MET A 72 9.70 1.85 -3.89
CA MET A 72 9.94 0.85 -4.93
C MET A 72 11.42 0.66 -5.24
N MET A 73 12.19 1.75 -5.31
CA MET A 73 13.65 1.69 -5.52
C MET A 73 14.35 0.95 -4.36
N ARG A 74 13.93 1.20 -3.12
CA ARG A 74 14.46 0.49 -1.95
C ARG A 74 14.07 -0.98 -1.94
N GLU A 75 12.85 -1.31 -2.34
CA GLU A 75 12.40 -2.70 -2.46
C GLU A 75 13.23 -3.45 -3.52
N ASP A 76 13.46 -2.84 -4.69
CA ASP A 76 14.30 -3.41 -5.75
C ASP A 76 15.75 -3.61 -5.32
N ALA A 77 16.24 -2.75 -4.41
CA ALA A 77 17.55 -2.88 -3.77
C ALA A 77 17.58 -3.83 -2.55
N ALA A 78 16.47 -4.53 -2.26
CA ALA A 78 16.28 -5.38 -1.08
C ALA A 78 16.51 -4.67 0.28
N LEU A 79 16.33 -3.34 0.30
CA LEU A 79 16.36 -2.50 1.51
C LEU A 79 14.95 -2.41 2.12
N PHE A 80 14.44 -3.56 2.56
CA PHE A 80 13.03 -3.75 2.94
C PHE A 80 12.50 -2.78 4.01
N ASP A 81 13.30 -2.48 5.04
CA ASP A 81 12.89 -1.56 6.11
C ASP A 81 12.75 -0.12 5.59
N GLN A 82 13.63 0.28 4.67
CA GLN A 82 13.56 1.61 4.04
C GLN A 82 12.40 1.68 3.06
N ALA A 83 12.14 0.60 2.30
CA ALA A 83 11.00 0.51 1.40
C ALA A 83 9.68 0.69 2.16
N GLU A 84 9.54 0.00 3.29
CA GLU A 84 8.36 0.11 4.14
C GLU A 84 8.22 1.50 4.76
N HIS A 85 9.32 2.11 5.22
CA HIS A 85 9.32 3.47 5.74
C HIS A 85 8.72 4.46 4.74
N TYR A 86 9.18 4.43 3.48
CA TYR A 86 8.66 5.31 2.45
C TYR A 86 7.24 4.96 2.01
N ALA A 87 6.88 3.68 1.97
CA ALA A 87 5.51 3.27 1.64
C ALA A 87 4.50 3.72 2.70
N ARG A 88 4.85 3.65 3.99
CA ARG A 88 4.02 4.20 5.08
C ARG A 88 3.90 5.72 4.97
N ALA A 89 5.02 6.41 4.72
CA ALA A 89 4.99 7.85 4.51
C ALA A 89 4.10 8.25 3.31
N ALA A 90 4.15 7.51 2.20
CA ALA A 90 3.27 7.74 1.06
C ALA A 90 1.78 7.48 1.42
N ALA A 91 1.51 6.45 2.22
CA ALA A 91 0.16 6.10 2.68
C ALA A 91 -0.45 7.17 3.60
N GLU A 92 0.35 7.92 4.36
CA GLU A 92 -0.13 9.10 5.13
C GLU A 92 -0.74 10.18 4.22
N TYR A 93 -0.32 10.24 2.96
CA TYR A 93 -0.89 11.12 1.93
C TYR A 93 -1.95 10.42 1.06
N GLY A 94 -2.41 9.22 1.46
CA GLY A 94 -3.45 8.46 0.77
C GLY A 94 -2.95 7.56 -0.36
N LEU A 95 -1.64 7.46 -0.60
CA LEU A 95 -1.06 6.55 -1.59
C LEU A 95 -0.88 5.14 -1.00
N THR A 96 -1.99 4.49 -0.67
CA THR A 96 -1.99 3.19 0.01
C THR A 96 -1.62 2.01 -0.89
N GLU A 97 -1.73 2.18 -2.21
CA GLU A 97 -1.36 1.16 -3.21
C GLU A 97 0.10 0.73 -3.07
N THR A 98 1.00 1.63 -2.67
CA THR A 98 2.42 1.32 -2.49
C THR A 98 2.64 0.22 -1.45
N LEU A 99 1.91 0.23 -0.33
CA LEU A 99 1.99 -0.84 0.68
C LEU A 99 1.50 -2.18 0.12
N ALA A 100 0.41 -2.16 -0.65
CA ALA A 100 -0.15 -3.36 -1.29
C ALA A 100 0.81 -3.95 -2.33
N ASP A 101 1.43 -3.10 -3.16
CA ASP A 101 2.42 -3.51 -4.17
C ASP A 101 3.64 -4.17 -3.52
N LEU A 102 4.16 -3.58 -2.44
CA LEU A 102 5.25 -4.20 -1.67
C LEU A 102 4.80 -5.54 -1.07
N ALA A 103 3.59 -5.62 -0.53
CA ALA A 103 3.07 -6.85 0.07
C ALA A 103 2.98 -7.99 -0.96
N MET A 104 2.42 -7.69 -2.15
CA MET A 104 2.33 -8.63 -3.26
C MET A 104 3.71 -9.11 -3.74
N ARG A 105 4.69 -8.20 -3.82
CA ARG A 105 6.07 -8.54 -4.21
C ARG A 105 6.74 -9.46 -3.20
N ARG A 106 6.63 -9.17 -1.90
CA ARG A 106 7.20 -10.00 -0.83
C ARG A 106 6.54 -11.37 -0.76
N GLU A 107 5.22 -11.42 -0.96
CA GLU A 107 4.49 -12.68 -1.05
C GLU A 107 4.97 -13.52 -2.25
N ALA A 108 5.12 -12.90 -3.43
CA ALA A 108 5.62 -13.58 -4.62
C ALA A 108 7.06 -14.10 -4.44
N ALA A 109 7.86 -13.44 -3.61
CA ALA A 109 9.19 -13.89 -3.19
C ALA A 109 9.17 -14.97 -2.09
N GLY A 110 8.00 -15.30 -1.54
CA GLY A 110 7.82 -16.27 -0.46
C GLY A 110 8.06 -15.72 0.95
N ASP A 111 8.28 -14.41 1.10
CA ASP A 111 8.42 -13.73 2.39
C ASP A 111 7.02 -13.39 2.96
N ARG A 112 6.36 -14.46 3.42
CA ARG A 112 4.97 -14.44 3.86
C ARG A 112 4.74 -13.50 5.05
N ASP A 113 5.64 -13.53 6.03
CA ASP A 113 5.51 -12.76 7.27
C ASP A 113 5.56 -11.26 6.97
N ARG A 114 6.56 -10.82 6.19
CA ARG A 114 6.66 -9.41 5.80
C ARG A 114 5.55 -8.96 4.87
N ALA A 115 5.02 -9.86 4.03
CA ALA A 115 3.84 -9.54 3.23
C ALA A 115 2.62 -9.30 4.11
N GLN A 116 2.42 -10.11 5.14
CA GLN A 116 1.32 -9.94 6.09
C GLN A 116 1.43 -8.60 6.85
N ASP A 117 2.62 -8.25 7.35
CA ASP A 117 2.85 -6.96 8.04
C ASP A 117 2.48 -5.75 7.16
N LEU A 118 2.79 -5.83 5.87
CA LEU A 118 2.46 -4.78 4.90
C LEU A 118 0.96 -4.73 4.59
N TRP A 119 0.27 -5.87 4.52
CA TRP A 119 -1.20 -5.87 4.40
C TRP A 119 -1.88 -5.32 5.64
N GLU A 120 -1.38 -5.63 6.84
CA GLU A 120 -1.85 -5.03 8.09
C GLU A 120 -1.65 -3.50 8.07
N ALA A 121 -0.49 -3.02 7.61
CA ALA A 121 -0.25 -1.60 7.40
C ALA A 121 -1.23 -0.98 6.40
N ALA A 122 -1.43 -1.62 5.24
CA ALA A 122 -2.33 -1.16 4.21
C ALA A 122 -3.78 -1.07 4.72
N ALA A 123 -4.22 -2.00 5.58
CA ALA A 123 -5.53 -1.96 6.23
C ALA A 123 -5.67 -0.76 7.17
N VAL A 124 -4.63 -0.41 7.94
CA VAL A 124 -4.63 0.78 8.82
C VAL A 124 -4.85 2.06 8.02
N TYR A 125 -4.28 2.17 6.82
CA TYR A 125 -4.49 3.31 5.92
C TYR A 125 -5.73 3.17 5.01
N GLY A 126 -6.51 2.09 5.14
CA GLY A 126 -7.76 1.89 4.43
C GLY A 126 -7.61 1.42 2.97
N HIS A 127 -6.55 0.68 2.65
CA HIS A 127 -6.47 -0.01 1.36
C HIS A 127 -7.55 -1.09 1.27
N HIS A 128 -8.32 -1.04 0.20
CA HIS A 128 -9.51 -1.88 0.00
C HIS A 128 -9.22 -3.39 -0.11
N GLU A 129 -8.05 -3.80 -0.60
CA GLU A 129 -7.73 -5.24 -0.72
C GLU A 129 -7.11 -5.82 0.56
N ALA A 130 -6.69 -4.98 1.50
CA ALA A 130 -5.89 -5.38 2.64
C ALA A 130 -6.58 -6.40 3.55
N LEU A 131 -7.84 -6.15 3.91
CA LEU A 131 -8.59 -7.05 4.80
C LEU A 131 -8.84 -8.42 4.16
N ALA A 132 -9.09 -8.46 2.84
CA ALA A 132 -9.24 -9.71 2.11
C ALA A 132 -7.93 -10.52 2.10
N SER A 133 -6.79 -9.84 1.90
CA SER A 133 -5.47 -10.46 1.98
C SER A 133 -5.18 -10.99 3.39
N ILE A 134 -5.44 -10.22 4.45
CA ILE A 134 -5.27 -10.66 5.84
C ILE A 134 -6.14 -11.90 6.15
N ALA A 135 -7.42 -11.88 5.76
CA ALA A 135 -8.32 -13.01 5.97
C ALA A 135 -7.81 -14.28 5.26
N ARG A 136 -7.21 -14.13 4.07
CA ARG A 136 -6.56 -15.25 3.37
C ARG A 136 -5.34 -15.76 4.13
N PHE A 137 -4.48 -14.88 4.66
CA PHE A 137 -3.33 -15.29 5.47
C PHE A 137 -3.76 -16.13 6.70
N GLN A 138 -4.78 -15.67 7.42
CA GLN A 138 -5.38 -16.36 8.56
C GLN A 138 -5.95 -17.72 8.17
N TYR A 139 -6.73 -17.78 7.08
CA TYR A 139 -7.33 -19.03 6.61
C TYR A 139 -6.26 -20.08 6.26
N GLU A 140 -5.22 -19.67 5.54
CA GLU A 140 -4.11 -20.53 5.17
C GLU A 140 -3.27 -20.97 6.39
N ALA A 141 -3.29 -20.19 7.47
CA ALA A 141 -2.74 -20.57 8.78
C ALA A 141 -3.69 -21.45 9.63
N ASN A 142 -4.84 -21.86 9.08
CA ASN A 142 -5.94 -22.57 9.75
C ASN A 142 -6.63 -21.79 10.88
N ASP A 143 -6.48 -20.47 10.92
CA ASP A 143 -7.31 -19.59 11.76
C ASP A 143 -8.61 -19.24 11.04
N ILE A 144 -9.55 -20.21 11.05
CA ILE A 144 -10.82 -20.10 10.32
C ILE A 144 -11.73 -19.03 10.93
N ASP A 145 -11.75 -18.92 12.26
CA ASP A 145 -12.59 -17.97 12.97
C ASP A 145 -12.10 -16.54 12.76
N GLY A 146 -10.77 -16.32 12.84
CA GLY A 146 -10.15 -15.03 12.50
C GLY A 146 -10.42 -14.64 11.05
N ALA A 147 -10.19 -15.55 10.11
CA ALA A 147 -10.44 -15.33 8.68
C ALA A 147 -11.91 -14.93 8.40
N ALA A 148 -12.86 -15.58 9.06
CA ALA A 148 -14.27 -15.26 8.95
C ALA A 148 -14.61 -13.87 9.53
N HIS A 149 -14.01 -13.50 10.65
CA HIS A 149 -14.19 -12.17 11.23
C HIS A 149 -13.63 -11.07 10.32
N THR A 150 -12.41 -11.22 9.82
CA THR A 150 -11.78 -10.21 8.97
C THR A 150 -12.47 -10.12 7.59
N ALA A 151 -12.89 -11.25 7.00
CA ALA A 151 -13.65 -11.25 5.74
C ALA A 151 -15.01 -10.54 5.89
N ARG A 152 -15.65 -10.64 7.06
CA ARG A 152 -16.86 -9.89 7.40
C ARG A 152 -16.60 -8.39 7.41
N GLU A 153 -15.53 -7.99 8.07
CA GLU A 153 -15.10 -6.60 8.17
C GLU A 153 -14.87 -5.95 6.79
N ALA A 154 -14.28 -6.71 5.86
CA ALA A 154 -14.09 -6.27 4.47
C ALA A 154 -15.42 -6.06 3.73
N LEU A 155 -16.42 -6.92 3.96
CA LEU A 155 -17.76 -6.78 3.38
C LEU A 155 -18.47 -5.53 3.91
N ASP A 156 -18.38 -5.29 5.22
CA ASP A 156 -19.04 -4.17 5.87
C ASP A 156 -18.46 -2.82 5.44
N ARG A 157 -17.16 -2.77 5.08
CA ARG A 157 -16.52 -1.58 4.48
C ARG A 157 -16.87 -1.35 3.00
N GLY A 158 -17.60 -2.28 2.37
CA GLY A 158 -17.92 -2.21 0.95
C GLY A 158 -16.76 -2.60 0.04
N ASP A 159 -15.63 -3.05 0.60
CA ASP A 159 -14.46 -3.51 -0.15
C ASP A 159 -14.82 -4.75 -0.99
N ALA A 160 -15.74 -5.57 -0.48
CA ALA A 160 -16.35 -6.73 -1.14
C ALA A 160 -16.81 -6.51 -2.59
N ALA A 161 -17.40 -5.35 -2.90
CA ALA A 161 -17.98 -5.09 -4.21
C ALA A 161 -16.92 -4.87 -5.30
N ARG A 162 -15.69 -4.50 -4.92
CA ARG A 162 -14.57 -4.23 -5.84
C ARG A 162 -13.79 -5.49 -6.23
N HIS A 163 -13.90 -6.57 -5.44
CA HIS A 163 -13.23 -7.85 -5.69
C HIS A 163 -13.73 -8.62 -6.93
N ARG A 164 -14.84 -8.21 -7.58
CA ARG A 164 -15.20 -8.79 -8.89
C ARG A 164 -14.20 -8.48 -10.00
N LEU A 165 -13.26 -7.55 -9.79
CA LEU A 165 -12.33 -7.10 -10.83
C LEU A 165 -10.98 -7.82 -10.83
N HIS A 166 -10.54 -8.49 -9.74
CA HIS A 166 -9.20 -9.12 -9.72
C HIS A 166 -9.14 -10.51 -9.08
N ARG A 167 -8.80 -11.48 -9.94
CA ARG A 167 -7.97 -12.71 -9.82
C ARG A 167 -7.90 -13.54 -8.51
N ILE A 168 -8.85 -13.44 -7.57
CA ILE A 168 -8.95 -14.36 -6.42
C ILE A 168 -10.43 -14.72 -6.21
N GLU A 169 -10.75 -16.02 -6.10
CA GLU A 169 -12.09 -16.44 -5.71
C GLU A 169 -12.37 -15.91 -4.29
N PRO A 170 -13.47 -15.18 -4.05
CA PRO A 170 -13.64 -14.50 -2.78
C PRO A 170 -13.65 -15.49 -1.61
N LEU A 171 -12.86 -15.21 -0.57
CA LEU A 171 -12.70 -16.11 0.59
C LEU A 171 -14.04 -16.45 1.24
N TRP A 172 -15.00 -15.53 1.20
CA TRP A 172 -16.35 -15.74 1.71
C TRP A 172 -17.15 -16.83 0.96
N VAL A 173 -16.81 -17.17 -0.29
CA VAL A 173 -17.43 -18.32 -0.99
C VAL A 173 -17.01 -19.64 -0.34
N ARG A 174 -15.77 -19.71 0.17
CA ARG A 174 -15.26 -20.88 0.89
C ARG A 174 -15.73 -20.93 2.32
N LEU A 175 -15.75 -19.78 3.00
CA LEU A 175 -16.19 -19.68 4.39
C LEU A 175 -17.72 -19.81 4.52
N TRP A 176 -18.47 -19.24 3.59
CA TRP A 176 -19.93 -19.21 3.58
C TRP A 176 -20.49 -19.61 2.21
N PRO A 177 -20.47 -20.91 1.87
CA PRO A 177 -20.90 -21.41 0.56
C PRO A 177 -22.35 -21.10 0.21
N HIS A 178 -23.19 -20.84 1.22
CA HIS A 178 -24.61 -20.54 1.06
C HIS A 178 -24.93 -19.04 1.15
N GLY A 179 -23.91 -18.19 1.24
CA GLY A 179 -24.08 -16.75 1.33
C GLY A 179 -24.19 -16.25 2.78
N ILE A 180 -24.68 -15.03 2.89
CA ILE A 180 -24.70 -14.22 4.10
C ILE A 180 -26.12 -13.65 4.25
N GLU A 181 -26.66 -13.75 5.44
CA GLU A 181 -27.96 -13.19 5.81
C GLU A 181 -27.92 -11.65 5.96
N PRO A 182 -29.06 -10.94 5.86
CA PRO A 182 -29.11 -9.48 5.99
C PRO A 182 -28.60 -8.93 7.32
N ASP A 183 -28.59 -9.75 8.38
CA ASP A 183 -28.06 -9.42 9.71
C ASP A 183 -26.54 -9.65 9.82
N GLY A 184 -25.91 -10.07 8.72
CA GLY A 184 -24.49 -10.34 8.67
C GLY A 184 -24.10 -11.72 9.21
N THR A 185 -25.03 -12.68 9.36
CA THR A 185 -24.68 -14.04 9.76
C THR A 185 -24.38 -14.95 8.55
N PRO A 186 -23.52 -15.96 8.70
CA PRO A 186 -23.36 -17.02 7.69
C PRO A 186 -24.69 -17.72 7.44
N THR A 187 -25.10 -17.85 6.17
CA THR A 187 -26.23 -18.72 5.85
C THR A 187 -25.80 -20.17 6.14
N SER A 188 -26.36 -20.75 7.19
CA SER A 188 -26.02 -22.11 7.61
C SER A 188 -26.49 -23.12 6.57
N SER A 189 -25.69 -24.15 6.28
CA SER A 189 -26.15 -25.28 5.45
C SER A 189 -27.33 -25.93 6.17
N ILE A 190 -28.48 -26.07 5.51
CA ILE A 190 -29.69 -26.68 6.06
C ILE A 190 -29.37 -28.11 6.53
N GLN A 191 -28.99 -28.25 7.79
CA GLN A 191 -28.86 -29.52 8.49
C GLN A 191 -28.89 -29.34 10.01
N ASP A 192 -29.81 -28.52 10.53
CA ASP A 192 -30.20 -28.60 11.95
C ASP A 192 -31.71 -28.46 12.16
N HIS A 193 -32.50 -29.06 11.28
CA HIS A 193 -33.89 -29.42 11.58
C HIS A 193 -33.96 -30.88 12.04
N ARG A 194 -33.38 -31.19 13.19
CA ARG A 194 -33.67 -32.43 13.93
C ARG A 194 -33.89 -32.17 15.41
N SER A 195 -34.95 -31.45 15.74
CA SER A 195 -35.54 -31.56 17.09
C SER A 195 -36.93 -30.94 17.21
N TRP A 196 -37.89 -31.28 16.34
CA TRP A 196 -39.31 -31.02 16.61
C TRP A 196 -40.22 -32.10 16.00
N TRP A 197 -40.02 -33.36 16.38
CA TRP A 197 -41.10 -34.37 16.41
C TRP A 197 -40.84 -35.31 17.59
N GLY A 198 -41.61 -35.11 18.67
CA GLY A 198 -41.62 -35.96 19.85
C GLY A 198 -43.00 -35.89 20.48
N HIS A 199 -43.85 -36.81 20.02
CA HIS A 199 -45.08 -37.38 20.60
C HIS A 199 -45.84 -36.65 21.72
#